data_AF-A0A1D2MQU1-F1
#
_entry.id   AF-A0A1D2MQU1-F1
#
_cell.length_a   1.000
_cell.length_b   1.000
_cell.length_c   1.000
_cell.angle_alpha   90.00
_cell.angle_beta   90.00
_cell.angle_gamma   90.00
#
_symmetry.space_group_name_H-M   'P 1'
#
loop_
_entity.id
_entity.type
_entity.pdbx_description
1 polymer ?
#
loop_
_entity_poly.entity_id
_entity_poly.type
_entity_poly.pdbx_seq_one_letter_code
_entity_poly.pdbx_strand_id
1 'polypeptide(L)'
;MNQKTSISFNQWKIGLILMFSAANAQIELRKMNIDESKLSVSGHSSGAAMATQLHFAHSSKFLGAGMFSGVPYMCGNNYSTRMCTTSPALVDVDGLIIEADSLAVAGKIDSTSNIRGSKVFIFHGSKDARVLPGSGTNIKKMYEHYGANIHTEFGIPSGHWQPIEMYGAVCESTIETCGYHGAFEMLNYIHGGNLTRPDSSTKATGDFELFYQSEFFDNNAILASMDTAGFVYIPTACKNGALCALHAAFHGCGQYRSNFGDIFATGTGYREVAELNNIIILFPQTVNTSKNPYGCWDWWGYTNDMFGKLNIDESKLSVSGFSADAAMATQLHFAYSSKLLGAGMFSGIPYMCGNNYLTGLCTALPALVDVDGLVAEADSLAAAGKIDSTANIRGSKVFIYHGSKDAGILPGSGTNIKKMYEHYGAQIHTEFGIPSGHWQPTEKYFVNSTGEFHLFDQSEFFSNNAIQSSLDTAGFVYIPTACKNGELCALHVAFHGCKPHRAVFGSNFATEAGYREVAELNNIIIIFPQTVNTGEKSFGCWDCVGYTNEMF
;
A
#
# COMPACT_ATOMS: atom_id res chain seq x y z
N MET A 1 -62.76 -1.24 -58.37
CA MET A 1 -62.85 -2.66 -58.76
C MET A 1 -61.49 -3.12 -59.24
N ASN A 2 -61.08 -4.29 -58.77
CA ASN A 2 -59.77 -4.94 -58.96
C ASN A 2 -59.30 -5.01 -60.42
N GLN A 3 -57.99 -4.80 -60.65
CA GLN A 3 -57.07 -5.81 -61.20
C GLN A 3 -55.64 -5.26 -61.41
N LYS A 4 -54.66 -6.04 -60.93
CA LYS A 4 -53.35 -6.37 -61.56
C LYS A 4 -52.34 -5.20 -61.71
N THR A 5 -51.03 -5.34 -61.48
CA THR A 5 -50.13 -6.48 -61.65
C THR A 5 -48.78 -6.19 -60.98
N SER A 6 -48.11 -7.26 -60.57
CA SER A 6 -46.76 -7.42 -59.99
C SER A 6 -45.61 -6.63 -60.63
N ILE A 7 -44.52 -6.38 -59.89
CA ILE A 7 -43.17 -6.98 -60.11
C ILE A 7 -42.12 -6.41 -59.12
N SER A 8 -41.31 -7.33 -58.56
CA SER A 8 -39.91 -7.19 -58.10
C SER A 8 -39.57 -6.39 -56.83
N PHE A 9 -39.44 -7.10 -55.70
CA PHE A 9 -38.54 -6.72 -54.61
C PHE A 9 -37.14 -7.31 -54.87
N ASN A 10 -36.16 -6.46 -55.16
CA ASN A 10 -34.77 -6.73 -54.78
C ASN A 10 -33.91 -5.46 -54.84
N GLN A 11 -32.93 -5.40 -53.94
CA GLN A 11 -31.87 -4.38 -53.77
C GLN A 11 -32.16 -3.28 -52.75
N TRP A 12 -32.04 -3.63 -51.47
CA TRP A 12 -31.56 -2.68 -50.46
C TRP A 12 -30.05 -2.57 -50.57
N LYS A 13 -29.57 -1.40 -51.00
CA LYS A 13 -28.16 -1.04 -50.99
C LYS A 13 -27.70 -0.92 -49.53
N ILE A 14 -26.81 -1.82 -49.10
CA ILE A 14 -26.05 -1.64 -47.86
C ILE A 14 -25.00 -0.57 -48.13
N GLY A 15 -25.20 0.62 -47.57
CA GLY A 15 -24.16 1.65 -47.51
C GLY A 15 -23.09 1.22 -46.52
N LEU A 16 -21.87 0.99 -47.00
CA LEU A 16 -20.71 0.75 -46.16
C LEU A 16 -20.32 2.07 -45.47
N ILE A 17 -20.69 2.23 -44.21
CA ILE A 17 -20.13 3.28 -43.34
C ILE A 17 -18.77 2.77 -42.87
N LEU A 18 -17.70 3.25 -43.49
CA LEU A 18 -16.35 3.11 -42.97
C LEU A 18 -16.24 3.95 -41.69
N MET A 19 -16.46 3.31 -40.53
CA MET A 19 -15.99 3.86 -39.27
C MET A 19 -14.46 3.74 -39.26
N PHE A 20 -13.76 4.85 -39.49
CA PHE A 20 -12.38 4.96 -39.08
C PHE A 20 -12.36 4.96 -37.55
N SER A 21 -12.06 3.81 -36.96
CA SER A 21 -11.53 3.74 -35.60
C SER A 21 -10.20 4.48 -35.61
N ALA A 22 -10.18 5.72 -35.11
CA ALA A 22 -8.95 6.37 -34.72
C ALA A 22 -8.34 5.52 -33.59
N ALA A 23 -7.40 4.64 -33.94
CA ALA A 23 -6.51 4.06 -32.96
C ALA A 23 -5.77 5.24 -32.32
N ASN A 24 -6.04 5.52 -31.03
CA ASN A 24 -5.24 6.44 -30.25
C ASN A 24 -3.83 5.85 -30.15
N ALA A 25 -2.95 6.24 -31.08
CA ALA A 25 -1.53 5.93 -30.99
C ALA A 25 -1.02 6.58 -29.69
N GLN A 26 -0.63 5.74 -28.74
CA GLN A 26 0.05 6.19 -27.52
C GLN A 26 1.41 6.78 -27.94
N ILE A 27 1.73 7.98 -27.44
CA ILE A 27 2.99 8.65 -27.75
C ILE A 27 4.04 8.11 -26.76
N GLU A 28 4.84 7.14 -27.19
CA GLU A 28 6.01 6.66 -26.43
C GLU A 28 7.02 7.78 -26.21
N LEU A 29 7.72 7.75 -25.07
CA LEU A 29 8.73 8.75 -24.77
C LEU A 29 9.91 8.65 -25.75
N ARG A 30 10.16 9.72 -26.50
CA ARG A 30 11.19 9.76 -27.55
C ARG A 30 12.59 9.63 -26.97
N LYS A 31 13.46 8.89 -27.67
CA LYS A 31 14.91 8.91 -27.41
C LYS A 31 15.50 10.25 -27.88
N MET A 32 16.29 10.88 -27.02
CA MET A 32 16.88 12.20 -27.24
C MET A 32 18.40 12.17 -27.05
N ASN A 33 19.12 13.15 -27.62
CA ASN A 33 20.57 13.29 -27.45
C ASN A 33 20.89 13.93 -26.09
N ILE A 34 20.98 13.11 -25.05
CA ILE A 34 21.14 13.55 -23.65
C ILE A 34 22.58 13.36 -23.18
N ASP A 35 23.11 14.38 -22.51
CA ASP A 35 24.36 14.32 -21.76
C ASP A 35 24.10 13.65 -20.40
N GLU A 36 24.43 12.37 -20.28
CA GLU A 36 24.21 11.59 -19.05
C GLU A 36 24.99 12.11 -17.83
N SER A 37 25.98 13.00 -18.02
CA SER A 37 26.67 13.68 -16.91
C SER A 37 25.88 14.87 -16.35
N LYS A 38 24.77 15.25 -17.00
CA LYS A 38 23.94 16.43 -16.66
C LYS A 38 22.50 16.05 -16.34
N LEU A 39 22.30 14.92 -15.68
CA LEU A 39 21.01 14.54 -15.13
C LEU A 39 20.80 15.25 -13.78
N SER A 40 19.61 15.80 -13.56
CA SER A 40 19.26 16.40 -12.26
C SER A 40 17.79 16.20 -11.91
N VAL A 41 17.44 16.37 -10.65
CA VAL A 41 16.06 16.19 -10.14
C VAL A 41 15.64 17.35 -9.27
N SER A 42 14.35 17.66 -9.23
CA SER A 42 13.80 18.54 -8.23
C SER A 42 12.33 18.27 -7.97
N GLY A 43 11.79 18.84 -6.91
CA GLY A 43 10.34 18.87 -6.77
C GLY A 43 9.86 19.75 -5.64
N HIS A 44 8.53 19.83 -5.54
CA HIS A 44 7.81 20.57 -4.51
C HIS A 44 7.09 19.60 -3.56
N SER A 45 7.10 19.86 -2.25
CA SER A 45 6.35 19.06 -1.26
C SER A 45 6.73 17.58 -1.29
N SER A 46 5.78 16.65 -1.48
CA SER A 46 6.08 15.23 -1.70
C SER A 46 6.98 14.98 -2.92
N GLY A 47 6.92 15.83 -3.95
CA GLY A 47 7.86 15.80 -5.07
C GLY A 47 9.29 16.17 -4.67
N ALA A 48 9.46 17.08 -3.70
CA ALA A 48 10.77 17.37 -3.12
C ALA A 48 11.29 16.16 -2.33
N ALA A 49 10.41 15.45 -1.61
CA ALA A 49 10.75 14.20 -0.95
C ALA A 49 11.20 13.15 -1.98
N MET A 50 10.46 12.97 -3.09
CA MET A 50 10.87 12.08 -4.18
C MET A 50 12.21 12.48 -4.81
N ALA A 51 12.47 13.77 -4.99
CA ALA A 51 13.77 14.26 -5.48
C ALA A 51 14.91 13.86 -4.54
N THR A 52 14.72 13.94 -3.21
CA THR A 52 15.73 13.42 -2.26
C THR A 52 15.90 11.91 -2.39
N GLN A 53 14.81 11.14 -2.55
CA GLN A 53 14.88 9.69 -2.70
C GLN A 53 15.67 9.29 -3.94
N LEU A 54 15.39 9.89 -5.10
CA LEU A 54 16.11 9.59 -6.33
C LEU A 54 17.57 10.01 -6.25
N HIS A 55 17.85 11.17 -5.63
CA HIS A 55 19.22 11.64 -5.49
C HIS A 55 20.05 10.71 -4.59
N PHE A 56 19.48 10.15 -3.52
CA PHE A 56 20.18 9.15 -2.69
C PHE A 56 20.25 7.78 -3.38
N ALA A 57 19.11 7.27 -3.88
CA ALA A 57 19.01 5.94 -4.48
C ALA A 57 19.90 5.75 -5.71
N HIS A 58 20.03 6.79 -6.53
CA HIS A 58 20.79 6.76 -7.79
C HIS A 58 21.82 7.90 -7.85
N SER A 59 22.46 8.19 -6.73
CA SER A 59 23.42 9.30 -6.57
C SER A 59 24.57 9.29 -7.57
N SER A 60 24.94 8.14 -8.13
CA SER A 60 25.98 8.04 -9.16
C SER A 60 25.59 8.69 -10.50
N LYS A 61 24.30 8.88 -10.75
CA LYS A 61 23.76 9.38 -12.03
C LYS A 61 23.48 10.88 -12.03
N PHE A 62 23.18 11.45 -10.87
CA PHE A 62 22.67 12.81 -10.77
C PHE A 62 23.79 13.82 -10.49
N LEU A 63 23.85 14.88 -11.28
CA LEU A 63 24.68 16.06 -11.08
C LEU A 63 24.31 16.82 -9.79
N GLY A 64 23.02 16.82 -9.45
CA GLY A 64 22.49 17.54 -8.30
C GLY A 64 20.98 17.44 -8.16
N ALA A 65 20.48 18.01 -7.07
CA ALA A 65 19.07 17.97 -6.70
C ALA A 65 18.56 19.31 -6.15
N GLY A 66 17.27 19.57 -6.31
CA GLY A 66 16.58 20.74 -5.75
C GLY A 66 15.33 20.38 -4.96
N MET A 67 15.18 20.95 -3.77
CA MET A 67 14.04 20.69 -2.89
C MET A 67 13.30 21.98 -2.57
N PHE A 68 12.01 22.05 -2.92
CA PHE A 68 11.11 23.13 -2.53
C PHE A 68 10.12 22.61 -1.47
N SER A 69 10.25 23.07 -0.21
CA SER A 69 9.36 22.70 0.91
C SER A 69 9.20 21.18 1.11
N GLY A 70 10.32 20.44 1.07
CA GLY A 70 10.36 18.98 1.21
C GLY A 70 10.61 18.47 2.62
N VAL A 71 10.96 17.18 2.72
CA VAL A 71 11.42 16.49 3.94
C VAL A 71 12.75 15.76 3.70
N PRO A 72 13.52 15.43 4.76
CA PRO A 72 14.75 14.65 4.62
C PRO A 72 14.50 13.24 4.04
N TYR A 73 15.52 12.70 3.38
CA TYR A 73 15.49 11.32 2.89
C TYR A 73 15.22 10.34 4.07
N MET A 74 14.44 9.29 3.81
CA MET A 74 13.97 8.30 4.79
C MET A 74 13.07 8.80 5.92
N CYS A 75 12.65 10.08 5.93
CA CYS A 75 11.82 10.59 7.02
C CYS A 75 10.49 9.84 7.15
N GLY A 76 9.73 9.70 6.05
CA GLY A 76 8.41 9.05 6.06
C GLY A 76 8.45 7.54 6.30
N ASN A 77 9.62 6.91 6.19
CA ASN A 77 9.84 5.51 6.54
C ASN A 77 10.04 5.33 8.06
N ASN A 78 10.73 6.26 8.71
CA ASN A 78 11.09 6.16 10.13
C ASN A 78 10.10 6.88 11.06
N TYR A 79 9.34 7.83 10.52
CA TYR A 79 8.41 8.66 11.27
C TYR A 79 7.10 8.83 10.53
N SER A 80 6.03 9.12 11.29
CA SER A 80 4.77 9.52 10.68
C SER A 80 4.95 10.74 9.76
N THR A 81 4.20 10.79 8.67
CA THR A 81 4.19 11.94 7.75
C THR A 81 3.94 13.26 8.48
N ARG A 82 3.09 13.24 9.51
CA ARG A 82 2.81 14.39 10.38
C ARG A 82 4.04 14.88 11.15
N MET A 83 4.89 13.98 11.65
CA MET A 83 6.11 14.36 12.36
C MET A 83 7.11 15.02 11.41
N CYS A 84 7.32 14.41 10.23
CA CYS A 84 8.21 14.95 9.19
C CYS A 84 7.80 16.35 8.71
N THR A 85 6.50 16.66 8.74
CA THR A 85 5.96 17.91 8.18
C THR A 85 5.64 18.97 9.24
N THR A 86 4.91 18.60 10.29
CA THR A 86 4.38 19.55 11.29
C THR A 86 5.12 19.52 12.63
N SER A 87 6.09 18.63 12.81
CA SER A 87 6.92 18.57 14.02
C SER A 87 8.39 18.27 13.70
N PRO A 88 9.02 19.03 12.77
CA PRO A 88 10.36 18.71 12.29
C PRO A 88 11.44 18.75 13.38
N ALA A 89 11.19 19.45 14.49
CA ALA A 89 12.09 19.45 15.65
C ALA A 89 12.21 18.08 16.35
N LEU A 90 11.27 17.16 16.12
CA LEU A 90 11.28 15.80 16.68
C LEU A 90 11.95 14.77 15.76
N VAL A 91 12.30 15.16 14.53
CA VAL A 91 12.94 14.27 13.56
C VAL A 91 14.43 14.14 13.91
N ASP A 92 14.87 12.94 14.25
CA ASP A 92 16.29 12.64 14.46
C ASP A 92 16.98 12.41 13.11
N VAL A 93 17.56 13.49 12.57
CA VAL A 93 18.31 13.45 11.31
C VAL A 93 19.54 12.55 11.40
N ASP A 94 20.16 12.39 12.57
CA ASP A 94 21.34 11.52 12.70
C ASP A 94 20.94 10.04 12.58
N GLY A 95 19.76 9.67 13.12
CA GLY A 95 19.12 8.39 12.85
C GLY A 95 18.82 8.16 11.36
N LEU A 96 18.30 9.17 10.65
CA LEU A 96 18.07 9.08 9.20
C LEU A 96 19.36 8.92 8.38
N ILE A 97 20.46 9.51 8.83
CA ILE A 97 21.79 9.33 8.23
C ILE A 97 22.26 7.89 8.40
N ILE A 98 22.17 7.33 9.62
CA ILE A 98 22.54 5.93 9.89
C ILE A 98 21.75 4.96 9.00
N GLU A 99 20.45 5.21 8.82
CA GLU A 99 19.60 4.40 7.96
C GLU A 99 20.05 4.48 6.49
N ALA A 100 20.31 5.68 5.98
CA ALA A 100 20.80 5.85 4.61
C ALA A 100 22.15 5.15 4.37
N ASP A 101 23.10 5.27 5.31
CA ASP A 101 24.37 4.54 5.23
C ASP A 101 24.17 3.02 5.28
N SER A 102 23.23 2.54 6.09
CA SER A 102 22.89 1.12 6.19
C SER A 102 22.32 0.59 4.87
N LEU A 103 21.43 1.36 4.22
CA LEU A 103 20.89 1.03 2.89
C LEU A 103 21.99 1.00 1.81
N ALA A 104 22.96 1.92 1.87
CA ALA A 104 24.08 1.95 0.94
C ALA A 104 25.01 0.74 1.14
N VAL A 105 25.33 0.38 2.38
CA VAL A 105 26.12 -0.82 2.71
C VAL A 105 25.40 -2.09 2.24
N ALA A 106 24.07 -2.14 2.36
CA ALA A 106 23.24 -3.23 1.88
C ALA A 106 23.05 -3.26 0.36
N GLY A 107 23.61 -2.29 -0.39
CA GLY A 107 23.45 -2.19 -1.84
C GLY A 107 22.02 -1.89 -2.29
N LYS A 108 21.19 -1.32 -1.41
CA LYS A 108 19.79 -0.92 -1.72
C LYS A 108 19.72 0.46 -2.35
N ILE A 109 20.72 1.30 -2.11
CA ILE A 109 20.96 2.57 -2.78
C ILE A 109 22.41 2.65 -3.24
N ASP A 110 22.70 3.59 -4.15
CA ASP A 110 24.07 3.94 -4.48
C ASP A 110 24.86 4.41 -3.24
N SER A 111 26.19 4.28 -3.29
CA SER A 111 27.08 4.71 -2.19
C SER A 111 26.80 6.16 -1.77
N THR A 112 26.61 6.40 -0.47
CA THR A 112 26.43 7.75 0.10
C THR A 112 27.63 8.66 -0.16
N SER A 113 28.81 8.09 -0.46
CA SER A 113 30.00 8.85 -0.88
C SER A 113 29.78 9.69 -2.15
N ASN A 114 28.85 9.30 -3.03
CA ASN A 114 28.56 10.00 -4.28
C ASN A 114 27.85 11.34 -4.03
N ILE A 115 27.21 11.52 -2.86
CA ILE A 115 26.58 12.79 -2.48
C ILE A 115 27.64 13.88 -2.22
N ARG A 116 28.87 13.49 -1.88
CA ARG A 116 29.96 14.43 -1.63
C ARG A 116 30.22 15.29 -2.87
N GLY A 117 30.13 16.60 -2.70
CA GLY A 117 30.34 17.57 -3.78
C GLY A 117 29.16 17.74 -4.75
N SER A 118 28.10 16.93 -4.65
CA SER A 118 26.85 17.13 -5.42
C SER A 118 26.27 18.52 -5.19
N LYS A 119 25.60 19.10 -6.19
CA LYS A 119 24.97 20.43 -6.07
C LYS A 119 23.55 20.29 -5.54
N VAL A 120 23.29 20.84 -4.36
CA VAL A 120 22.01 20.69 -3.66
C VAL A 120 21.41 22.06 -3.39
N PHE A 121 20.25 22.34 -3.96
CA PHE A 121 19.50 23.57 -3.73
C PHE A 121 18.32 23.30 -2.80
N ILE A 122 18.15 24.10 -1.74
CA ILE A 122 17.08 23.92 -0.76
C ILE A 122 16.33 25.25 -0.60
N PHE A 123 15.08 25.26 -1.02
CA PHE A 123 14.16 26.35 -0.74
C PHE A 123 13.13 25.92 0.29
N HIS A 124 12.84 26.80 1.25
CA HIS A 124 11.73 26.61 2.18
C HIS A 124 11.09 27.95 2.52
N GLY A 125 9.82 28.12 2.19
CA GLY A 125 9.09 29.35 2.48
C GLY A 125 9.01 29.61 3.99
N SER A 126 9.36 30.82 4.44
CA SER A 126 9.36 31.14 5.88
C SER A 126 7.97 31.21 6.51
N LYS A 127 6.91 31.20 5.69
CA LYS A 127 5.51 31.14 6.12
C LYS A 127 4.82 29.81 5.78
N ASP A 128 5.59 28.79 5.41
CA ASP A 128 5.04 27.46 5.12
C ASP A 128 4.39 26.84 6.38
N ALA A 129 3.06 26.72 6.36
CA ALA A 129 2.27 26.14 7.43
C ALA A 129 1.87 24.67 7.18
N ARG A 130 2.25 24.08 6.04
CA ARG A 130 1.94 22.69 5.68
C ARG A 130 3.14 21.78 5.96
N VAL A 131 4.30 22.19 5.49
CA VAL A 131 5.59 21.59 5.83
C VAL A 131 6.39 22.67 6.52
N LEU A 132 6.52 22.58 7.84
CA LEU A 132 7.10 23.67 8.62
C LEU A 132 8.58 23.91 8.25
N PRO A 133 9.08 25.16 8.30
CA PRO A 133 10.44 25.53 7.88
C PRO A 133 11.57 24.72 8.51
N GLY A 134 11.36 24.16 9.70
CA GLY A 134 12.35 23.27 10.34
C GLY A 134 12.69 22.05 9.48
N SER A 135 11.81 21.62 8.58
CA SER A 135 12.07 20.51 7.65
C SER A 135 13.18 20.84 6.65
N GLY A 136 13.20 22.06 6.11
CA GLY A 136 14.28 22.55 5.24
C GLY A 136 15.65 22.53 5.94
N THR A 137 15.68 22.91 7.21
CA THR A 137 16.89 22.81 8.05
C THR A 137 17.32 21.36 8.26
N ASN A 138 16.38 20.42 8.41
CA ASN A 138 16.71 19.00 8.54
C ASN A 138 17.29 18.42 7.24
N ILE A 139 16.75 18.82 6.07
CA ILE A 139 17.33 18.44 4.77
C ILE A 139 18.76 18.97 4.67
N LYS A 140 18.98 20.24 5.02
CA LYS A 140 20.31 20.86 5.05
C LYS A 140 21.28 20.06 5.93
N LYS A 141 20.89 19.75 7.17
CA LYS A 141 21.71 18.95 8.11
C LYS A 141 22.12 17.61 7.51
N MET A 142 21.17 16.91 6.86
CA MET A 142 21.43 15.62 6.23
C MET A 142 22.45 15.73 5.08
N TYR A 143 22.28 16.69 4.17
CA TYR A 143 23.21 16.87 3.04
C TYR A 143 24.58 17.42 3.49
N GLU A 144 24.62 18.24 4.54
CA GLU A 144 25.87 18.74 5.12
C GLU A 144 26.73 17.60 5.65
N HIS A 145 26.10 16.59 6.29
CA HIS A 145 26.79 15.39 6.77
C HIS A 145 27.57 14.68 5.65
N TYR A 146 26.95 14.51 4.48
CA TYR A 146 27.57 13.84 3.34
C TYR A 146 28.54 14.73 2.53
N GLY A 147 28.68 16.01 2.90
CA GLY A 147 29.59 16.94 2.24
C GLY A 147 29.11 17.40 0.87
N ALA A 148 27.80 17.54 0.68
CA ALA A 148 27.25 18.16 -0.53
C ALA A 148 27.59 19.67 -0.59
N ASN A 149 27.61 20.22 -1.80
CA ASN A 149 27.66 21.66 -2.01
C ASN A 149 26.23 22.20 -1.95
N ILE A 150 25.89 22.94 -0.88
CA ILE A 150 24.51 23.33 -0.59
C ILE A 150 24.32 24.83 -0.83
N HIS A 151 23.22 25.18 -1.48
CA HIS A 151 22.66 26.53 -1.50
C HIS A 151 21.26 26.52 -0.87
N THR A 152 21.00 27.47 0.02
CA THR A 152 19.71 27.54 0.72
C THR A 152 19.06 28.91 0.58
N GLU A 153 17.75 28.92 0.38
CA GLU A 153 16.92 30.12 0.46
C GLU A 153 15.73 29.85 1.39
N PHE A 154 15.82 30.40 2.62
CA PHE A 154 14.84 30.22 3.69
C PHE A 154 14.17 31.54 4.13
N GLY A 155 14.57 32.68 3.55
CA GLY A 155 14.13 34.01 3.96
C GLY A 155 12.82 34.44 3.31
N ILE A 156 12.48 33.90 2.15
CA ILE A 156 11.31 34.34 1.38
C ILE A 156 10.01 34.03 2.13
N PRO A 157 9.11 35.01 2.35
CA PRO A 157 7.86 34.85 3.08
C PRO A 157 6.76 34.16 2.26
N SER A 158 7.10 33.02 1.67
CA SER A 158 6.20 32.14 0.90
C SER A 158 5.54 31.10 1.82
N GLY A 159 4.31 30.71 1.49
CA GLY A 159 3.59 29.57 2.05
C GLY A 159 4.10 28.23 1.49
N HIS A 160 3.19 27.26 1.32
CA HIS A 160 3.54 25.92 0.83
C HIS A 160 3.46 25.83 -0.70
N TRP A 161 4.29 26.61 -1.38
CA TRP A 161 4.33 26.68 -2.84
C TRP A 161 5.77 26.82 -3.35
N GLN A 162 6.01 26.32 -4.57
CA GLN A 162 7.24 26.64 -5.29
C GLN A 162 7.19 28.13 -5.69
N PRO A 163 8.23 28.92 -5.34
CA PRO A 163 8.24 30.34 -5.64
C PRO A 163 8.44 30.57 -7.14
N ILE A 164 7.57 31.39 -7.71
CA ILE A 164 7.68 31.82 -9.11
C ILE A 164 7.85 33.33 -9.19
N GLU A 165 8.51 33.80 -10.24
CA GLU A 165 8.64 35.22 -10.53
C GLU A 165 7.49 35.67 -11.44
N MET A 166 6.64 36.58 -10.94
CA MET A 166 5.87 37.49 -11.77
C MET A 166 6.24 38.91 -11.36
N TYR A 167 6.71 39.70 -12.32
CA TYR A 167 7.20 41.07 -12.12
C TYR A 167 6.20 41.91 -11.31
N GLY A 168 6.57 42.28 -10.07
CA GLY A 168 5.82 43.21 -9.23
C GLY A 168 4.83 42.59 -8.23
N ALA A 169 4.79 41.26 -8.07
CA ALA A 169 3.84 40.61 -7.17
C ALA A 169 4.40 40.35 -5.75
N VAL A 170 3.49 40.35 -4.76
CA VAL A 170 3.72 39.95 -3.37
C VAL A 170 3.22 38.50 -3.22
N CYS A 171 3.86 37.68 -2.37
CA CYS A 171 3.45 36.28 -2.12
C CYS A 171 1.99 36.18 -1.65
N GLU A 172 1.04 36.11 -2.58
CA GLU A 172 -0.40 35.97 -2.36
C GLU A 172 -1.01 35.01 -3.41
N SER A 173 -2.03 34.22 -3.00
CA SER A 173 -2.88 33.32 -3.82
C SER A 173 -2.35 31.89 -4.14
N THR A 174 -3.10 31.15 -4.97
CA THR A 174 -2.98 29.70 -5.25
C THR A 174 -1.79 29.29 -6.10
N ILE A 175 -1.04 30.25 -6.66
CA ILE A 175 0.30 30.09 -7.24
C ILE A 175 1.09 31.31 -6.75
N GLU A 176 1.93 31.13 -5.73
CA GLU A 176 2.57 32.27 -5.08
C GLU A 176 3.67 32.87 -5.95
N THR A 177 3.43 34.10 -6.36
CA THR A 177 4.40 34.92 -7.08
C THR A 177 5.19 35.73 -6.06
N CYS A 178 6.43 35.30 -5.83
CA CYS A 178 7.25 35.80 -4.73
C CYS A 178 8.41 36.70 -5.20
N GLY A 179 8.37 37.14 -6.46
CA GLY A 179 9.47 37.90 -7.06
C GLY A 179 10.79 37.10 -7.10
N TYR A 180 10.70 35.76 -7.07
CA TYR A 180 11.84 34.85 -7.00
C TYR A 180 11.69 33.74 -8.02
N HIS A 181 12.67 33.61 -8.90
CA HIS A 181 12.62 32.68 -10.02
C HIS A 181 13.11 31.29 -9.60
N GLY A 182 12.35 30.59 -8.76
CA GLY A 182 12.77 29.36 -8.09
C GLY A 182 13.38 28.30 -9.02
N ALA A 183 12.73 28.02 -10.15
CA ALA A 183 13.23 27.07 -11.14
C ALA A 183 14.59 27.50 -11.76
N PHE A 184 14.78 28.80 -12.02
CA PHE A 184 16.02 29.32 -12.59
C PHE A 184 17.15 29.27 -11.57
N GLU A 185 16.94 29.82 -10.36
CA GLU A 185 17.99 29.89 -9.35
C GLU A 185 18.50 28.48 -8.98
N MET A 186 17.58 27.53 -8.86
CA MET A 186 17.90 26.13 -8.62
C MET A 186 18.69 25.49 -9.77
N LEU A 187 18.17 25.55 -11.01
CA LEU A 187 18.84 24.96 -12.16
C LEU A 187 20.20 25.62 -12.40
N ASN A 188 20.27 26.94 -12.25
CA ASN A 188 21.51 27.70 -12.41
C ASN A 188 22.56 27.22 -11.41
N TYR A 189 22.18 27.06 -10.13
CA TYR A 189 23.09 26.52 -9.12
C TYR A 189 23.57 25.10 -9.46
N ILE A 190 22.66 24.19 -9.83
CA ILE A 190 22.98 22.80 -10.18
C ILE A 190 23.93 22.73 -11.37
N HIS A 191 23.73 23.57 -12.39
CA HIS A 191 24.53 23.61 -13.61
C HIS A 191 25.77 24.52 -13.53
N GLY A 192 26.14 25.01 -12.33
CA GLY A 192 27.40 25.71 -12.10
C GLY A 192 27.38 27.23 -12.32
N GLY A 193 26.20 27.85 -12.38
CA GLY A 193 26.00 29.29 -12.25
C GLY A 193 26.01 30.12 -13.53
N ASN A 194 26.01 29.47 -14.71
CA ASN A 194 26.17 30.12 -16.01
C ASN A 194 24.96 29.99 -16.94
N LEU A 195 23.78 29.63 -16.42
CA LEU A 195 22.56 29.56 -17.21
C LEU A 195 22.06 30.97 -17.58
N THR A 196 21.44 31.07 -18.75
CA THR A 196 20.75 32.29 -19.19
C THR A 196 19.41 32.39 -18.48
N ARG A 197 19.20 33.51 -17.76
CA ARG A 197 17.95 33.78 -17.04
C ARG A 197 16.84 34.20 -18.02
N PRO A 198 15.63 33.59 -17.95
CA PRO A 198 14.47 34.08 -18.66
C PRO A 198 14.06 35.48 -18.22
N ASP A 199 13.54 36.26 -19.18
CA ASP A 199 12.89 37.54 -18.92
C ASP A 199 11.40 37.51 -19.32
N SER A 200 10.68 38.61 -19.13
CA SER A 200 9.26 38.73 -19.49
C SER A 200 8.95 38.52 -20.98
N SER A 201 9.97 38.57 -21.85
CA SER A 201 9.83 38.37 -23.30
C SER A 201 10.12 36.94 -23.74
N THR A 202 10.67 36.12 -22.85
CA THR A 202 11.06 34.74 -23.13
C THR A 202 9.82 33.89 -23.39
N LYS A 203 9.85 33.11 -24.48
CA LYS A 203 8.77 32.20 -24.87
C LYS A 203 9.30 30.79 -24.96
N ALA A 204 8.66 29.87 -24.25
CA ALA A 204 8.92 28.43 -24.35
C ALA A 204 8.33 27.84 -25.64
N THR A 205 9.01 28.02 -26.78
CA THR A 205 8.56 27.60 -28.13
C THR A 205 8.89 26.15 -28.53
N GLY A 206 9.69 25.45 -27.72
CA GLY A 206 9.88 24.00 -27.82
C GLY A 206 8.58 23.18 -27.72
N ASP A 207 8.73 21.88 -27.90
CA ASP A 207 7.59 20.94 -27.92
C ASP A 207 7.18 20.62 -26.48
N PHE A 208 5.90 20.81 -26.16
CA PHE A 208 5.31 20.39 -24.89
C PHE A 208 4.32 19.26 -25.16
N GLU A 209 4.68 18.05 -24.73
CA GLU A 209 4.00 16.82 -25.14
C GLU A 209 3.58 15.98 -23.94
N LEU A 210 2.48 15.26 -24.08
CA LEU A 210 2.14 14.13 -23.21
C LEU A 210 2.86 12.88 -23.74
N PHE A 211 3.48 12.11 -22.84
CA PHE A 211 4.03 10.79 -23.15
C PHE A 211 3.30 9.69 -22.38
N TYR A 212 3.32 8.48 -22.91
CA TYR A 212 2.68 7.31 -22.36
C TYR A 212 3.46 6.73 -21.17
N GLN A 213 3.29 7.33 -20.00
CA GLN A 213 4.01 6.94 -18.79
C GLN A 213 3.81 5.48 -18.37
N SER A 214 2.69 4.84 -18.73
CA SER A 214 2.46 3.43 -18.36
C SER A 214 3.43 2.46 -19.04
N GLU A 215 4.15 2.89 -20.08
CA GLU A 215 5.23 2.11 -20.70
C GLU A 215 6.31 1.71 -19.68
N PHE A 216 6.44 2.45 -18.57
CA PHE A 216 7.40 2.20 -17.50
C PHE A 216 6.84 1.35 -16.33
N PHE A 217 5.61 0.83 -16.46
CA PHE A 217 4.90 0.13 -15.37
C PHE A 217 4.15 -1.13 -15.85
N ASP A 218 4.69 -1.86 -16.82
CA ASP A 218 4.01 -3.03 -17.42
C ASP A 218 2.57 -2.72 -17.86
N ASN A 219 2.35 -1.49 -18.34
CA ASN A 219 1.04 -0.92 -18.71
C ASN A 219 0.02 -0.79 -17.56
N ASN A 220 0.46 -0.82 -16.29
CA ASN A 220 -0.38 -0.68 -15.10
C ASN A 220 0.19 0.31 -14.07
N ALA A 221 0.38 1.57 -14.50
CA ALA A 221 0.92 2.65 -13.67
C ALA A 221 0.11 2.91 -12.38
N ILE A 222 -1.21 2.67 -12.40
CA ILE A 222 -2.10 3.00 -11.28
C ILE A 222 -1.75 2.19 -10.02
N LEU A 223 -1.25 0.96 -10.16
CA LEU A 223 -0.80 0.16 -9.01
C LEU A 223 0.33 0.84 -8.23
N ALA A 224 1.21 1.55 -8.92
CA ALA A 224 2.27 2.36 -8.32
C ALA A 224 1.81 3.79 -7.96
N SER A 225 0.50 4.07 -7.97
CA SER A 225 -0.06 5.43 -7.81
C SER A 225 0.44 6.42 -8.86
N MET A 226 0.78 5.93 -10.06
CA MET A 226 1.27 6.72 -11.19
C MET A 226 0.16 6.92 -12.23
N ASP A 227 0.05 8.13 -12.80
CA ASP A 227 -0.87 8.38 -13.91
C ASP A 227 -0.43 7.58 -15.14
N THR A 228 -1.36 7.35 -16.06
CA THR A 228 -1.10 6.70 -17.33
C THR A 228 -0.27 7.55 -18.30
N ALA A 229 -0.22 8.87 -18.09
CA ALA A 229 0.52 9.83 -18.91
C ALA A 229 1.30 10.84 -18.07
N GLY A 230 2.47 11.26 -18.57
CA GLY A 230 3.28 12.33 -18.01
C GLY A 230 3.53 13.43 -19.03
N PHE A 231 4.11 14.56 -18.62
CA PHE A 231 4.49 15.63 -19.56
C PHE A 231 6.00 15.68 -19.79
N VAL A 232 6.40 16.10 -20.98
CA VAL A 232 7.80 16.43 -21.30
C VAL A 232 7.84 17.76 -22.05
N TYR A 233 8.83 18.58 -21.72
CA TYR A 233 9.18 19.77 -22.47
C TYR A 233 10.53 19.60 -23.15
N ILE A 234 10.54 19.71 -24.49
CA ILE A 234 11.72 19.52 -25.33
C ILE A 234 12.07 20.86 -25.98
N PRO A 235 13.19 21.50 -25.57
CA PRO A 235 13.62 22.75 -26.15
C PRO A 235 13.84 22.71 -27.67
N THR A 236 13.69 23.85 -28.33
CA THR A 236 13.86 23.98 -29.78
C THR A 236 15.23 23.49 -30.27
N ALA A 237 16.30 23.72 -29.50
CA ALA A 237 17.61 23.21 -29.87
C ALA A 237 17.70 21.67 -29.72
N CYS A 238 17.11 21.12 -28.66
CA CYS A 238 17.15 19.68 -28.37
C CYS A 238 16.38 18.86 -29.41
N LYS A 239 15.21 19.35 -29.84
CA LYS A 239 14.46 18.69 -30.93
C LYS A 239 15.20 18.73 -32.27
N ASN A 240 16.11 19.68 -32.45
CA ASN A 240 16.97 19.81 -33.62
C ASN A 240 18.33 19.10 -33.45
N GLY A 241 18.48 18.23 -32.45
CA GLY A 241 19.63 17.34 -32.29
C GLY A 241 20.78 17.87 -31.43
N ALA A 242 20.63 19.02 -30.78
CA ALA A 242 21.61 19.50 -29.81
C ALA A 242 21.79 18.49 -28.66
N LEU A 243 23.01 18.39 -28.13
CA LEU A 243 23.27 17.65 -26.89
C LEU A 243 22.67 18.43 -25.72
N CYS A 244 21.77 17.79 -24.96
CA CYS A 244 20.98 18.46 -23.94
C CYS A 244 21.14 17.84 -22.55
N ALA A 245 20.96 18.66 -21.51
CA ALA A 245 20.78 18.16 -20.15
C ALA A 245 19.36 17.59 -19.96
N LEU A 246 19.15 16.81 -18.91
CA LEU A 246 17.81 16.33 -18.51
C LEU A 246 17.55 16.67 -17.05
N HIS A 247 16.40 17.27 -16.79
CA HIS A 247 15.92 17.54 -15.45
C HIS A 247 14.53 16.92 -15.25
N ALA A 248 14.34 16.15 -14.17
CA ALA A 248 13.01 15.68 -13.77
C ALA A 248 12.45 16.57 -12.65
N ALA A 249 11.28 17.16 -12.88
CA ALA A 249 10.60 18.04 -11.93
C ALA A 249 9.31 17.38 -11.41
N PHE A 250 9.27 17.11 -10.11
CA PHE A 250 8.18 16.40 -9.43
C PHE A 250 7.21 17.39 -8.75
N HIS A 251 5.93 17.33 -9.13
CA HIS A 251 4.88 18.15 -8.53
C HIS A 251 4.58 17.73 -7.08
N GLY A 252 3.90 18.59 -6.31
CA GLY A 252 3.46 18.28 -4.94
C GLY A 252 2.13 17.52 -4.85
N CYS A 253 1.74 17.17 -3.63
CA CYS A 253 0.43 16.59 -3.34
C CYS A 253 -0.71 17.51 -3.86
N GLY A 254 -1.73 16.94 -4.48
CA GLY A 254 -2.85 17.65 -5.08
C GLY A 254 -2.53 18.35 -6.41
N GLN A 255 -1.28 18.32 -6.86
CA GLN A 255 -0.84 18.99 -8.10
C GLN A 255 -0.71 18.03 -9.30
N TYR A 256 -1.28 16.82 -9.19
CA TYR A 256 -1.27 15.83 -10.26
C TYR A 256 -2.23 16.19 -11.40
N ARG A 257 -1.94 15.68 -12.61
CA ARG A 257 -2.60 16.06 -13.86
C ARG A 257 -4.13 16.05 -13.84
N SER A 258 -4.77 15.01 -13.30
CA SER A 258 -6.23 14.93 -13.30
C SER A 258 -6.92 15.89 -12.32
N ASN A 259 -6.17 16.48 -11.35
CA ASN A 259 -6.69 17.49 -10.43
C ASN A 259 -6.21 18.91 -10.74
N PHE A 260 -4.99 19.07 -11.28
CA PHE A 260 -4.32 20.37 -11.45
C PHE A 260 -3.90 20.65 -12.90
N GLY A 261 -4.29 19.79 -13.85
CA GLY A 261 -3.98 19.95 -15.26
C GLY A 261 -2.47 19.94 -15.53
N ASP A 262 -2.03 20.82 -16.41
CA ASP A 262 -0.62 21.03 -16.73
C ASP A 262 0.00 22.21 -15.96
N ILE A 263 -0.72 22.81 -15.00
CA ILE A 263 -0.35 24.07 -14.35
C ILE A 263 1.01 23.99 -13.66
N PHE A 264 1.37 22.84 -13.06
CA PHE A 264 2.72 22.68 -12.51
C PHE A 264 3.79 22.72 -13.61
N ALA A 265 3.55 22.08 -14.76
CA ALA A 265 4.52 22.04 -15.86
C ALA A 265 4.58 23.36 -16.65
N THR A 266 3.49 24.13 -16.70
CA THR A 266 3.39 25.38 -17.49
C THR A 266 3.55 26.64 -16.66
N GLY A 267 3.29 26.60 -15.36
CA GLY A 267 3.24 27.78 -14.48
C GLY A 267 4.46 27.97 -13.56
N THR A 268 5.39 27.02 -13.50
CA THR A 268 6.53 27.05 -12.56
C THR A 268 7.82 27.66 -13.13
N GLY A 269 7.84 28.04 -14.41
CA GLY A 269 8.98 28.67 -15.08
C GLY A 269 10.07 27.72 -15.57
N TYR A 270 9.91 26.39 -15.41
CA TYR A 270 10.91 25.42 -15.88
C TYR A 270 11.09 25.46 -17.40
N ARG A 271 10.01 25.67 -18.15
CA ARG A 271 10.03 25.61 -19.63
C ARG A 271 10.83 26.77 -20.24
N GLU A 272 10.70 27.95 -19.68
CA GLU A 272 11.40 29.15 -20.13
C GLU A 272 12.90 29.02 -19.86
N VAL A 273 13.28 28.50 -18.69
CA VAL A 273 14.69 28.19 -18.38
C VAL A 273 15.22 27.13 -19.33
N ALA A 274 14.45 26.07 -19.55
CA ALA A 274 14.79 24.97 -20.45
C ALA A 274 15.05 25.41 -21.89
N GLU A 275 14.17 26.25 -22.44
CA GLU A 275 14.25 26.73 -23.82
C GLU A 275 15.56 27.51 -24.08
N LEU A 276 15.97 28.33 -23.12
CA LEU A 276 17.20 29.14 -23.24
C LEU A 276 18.49 28.36 -22.98
N ASN A 277 18.41 27.17 -22.38
CA ASN A 277 19.58 26.50 -21.81
C ASN A 277 19.77 25.04 -22.26
N ASN A 278 19.00 24.57 -23.24
CA ASN A 278 19.09 23.21 -23.77
C ASN A 278 18.92 22.13 -22.68
N ILE A 279 17.92 22.32 -21.83
CA ILE A 279 17.58 21.37 -20.74
C ILE A 279 16.20 20.77 -21.07
N ILE A 280 16.14 19.46 -21.31
CA ILE A 280 14.86 18.77 -21.43
C ILE A 280 14.27 18.65 -20.02
N ILE A 281 12.98 18.97 -19.86
CA ILE A 281 12.29 18.82 -18.58
C ILE A 281 11.27 17.70 -18.65
N LEU A 282 11.43 16.69 -17.81
CA LEU A 282 10.45 15.63 -17.60
C LEU A 282 9.57 16.02 -16.41
N PHE A 283 8.25 15.90 -16.56
CA PHE A 283 7.28 16.08 -15.49
C PHE A 283 6.45 14.80 -15.30
N PRO A 284 7.01 13.78 -14.63
CA PRO A 284 6.26 12.59 -14.26
C PRO A 284 5.00 12.94 -13.45
N GLN A 285 3.96 12.13 -13.55
CA GLN A 285 2.66 12.40 -12.92
C GLN A 285 2.21 11.23 -12.04
N THR A 286 1.84 11.53 -10.81
CA THR A 286 1.12 10.57 -9.95
C THR A 286 -0.38 10.64 -10.19
N VAL A 287 -1.14 9.73 -9.58
CA VAL A 287 -2.60 9.77 -9.49
C VAL A 287 -3.04 9.47 -8.07
N ASN A 288 -4.20 9.95 -7.66
CA ASN A 288 -4.76 9.62 -6.35
C ASN A 288 -5.27 8.17 -6.29
N THR A 289 -5.09 7.54 -5.13
CA THR A 289 -5.61 6.21 -4.79
C THR A 289 -6.24 6.25 -3.39
N SER A 290 -6.82 5.15 -2.92
CA SER A 290 -7.35 5.06 -1.55
C SER A 290 -6.26 5.30 -0.49
N LYS A 291 -5.06 4.72 -0.68
CA LYS A 291 -3.88 4.88 0.19
C LYS A 291 -3.20 6.25 0.03
N ASN A 292 -3.39 6.90 -1.11
CA ASN A 292 -2.80 8.19 -1.44
C ASN A 292 -3.86 9.15 -2.01
N PRO A 293 -4.81 9.64 -1.20
CA PRO A 293 -5.97 10.38 -1.68
C PRO A 293 -5.62 11.73 -2.29
N TYR A 294 -4.43 12.25 -2.01
CA TYR A 294 -3.93 13.51 -2.56
C TYR A 294 -2.97 13.32 -3.74
N GLY A 295 -2.75 12.09 -4.23
CA GLY A 295 -1.82 11.86 -5.35
C GLY A 295 -0.42 12.40 -5.06
N CYS A 296 0.08 12.24 -3.84
CA CYS A 296 1.47 12.55 -3.50
C CYS A 296 2.43 11.57 -4.19
N TRP A 297 3.72 11.88 -4.19
CA TRP A 297 4.75 10.88 -4.47
C TRP A 297 4.94 9.97 -3.26
N ASP A 298 5.38 8.73 -3.49
CA ASP A 298 5.61 7.79 -2.40
C ASP A 298 6.92 8.09 -1.67
N TRP A 299 6.77 8.71 -0.50
CA TRP A 299 7.87 8.96 0.43
C TRP A 299 7.63 8.40 1.83
N TRP A 300 6.52 7.67 2.01
CA TRP A 300 6.16 7.02 3.28
C TRP A 300 5.81 5.54 3.11
N GLY A 301 6.15 4.96 1.96
CA GLY A 301 6.04 3.52 1.68
C GLY A 301 4.62 3.04 1.45
N TYR A 302 3.74 3.84 0.85
CA TYR A 302 2.38 3.37 0.56
C TYR A 302 2.28 2.51 -0.70
N THR A 303 3.28 2.56 -1.58
CA THR A 303 3.48 1.63 -2.71
C THR A 303 4.44 0.51 -2.37
N ASN A 304 5.15 0.60 -1.24
CA ASN A 304 5.68 -0.62 -0.63
C ASN A 304 4.45 -1.48 -0.37
N ASP A 305 4.28 -2.53 -1.17
CA ASP A 305 3.45 -3.65 -0.79
C ASP A 305 3.74 -3.88 0.70
N MET A 306 2.71 -3.96 1.54
CA MET A 306 2.84 -4.32 2.96
C MET A 306 3.59 -5.65 3.18
N PHE A 307 4.01 -6.28 2.08
CA PHE A 307 4.75 -7.50 1.90
C PHE A 307 5.54 -7.36 0.59
N GLY A 308 6.79 -6.89 0.59
CA GLY A 308 7.66 -7.17 -0.55
C GLY A 308 7.58 -8.68 -0.82
N LYS A 309 7.25 -9.14 -2.04
CA LYS A 309 6.84 -10.53 -2.38
C LYS A 309 7.33 -11.55 -1.34
N LEU A 310 6.49 -11.83 -0.34
CA LEU A 310 6.83 -12.82 0.67
C LEU A 310 6.89 -14.17 -0.03
N ASN A 311 7.94 -14.94 0.26
CA ASN A 311 8.08 -16.27 -0.28
C ASN A 311 7.19 -17.23 0.53
N ILE A 312 5.92 -17.36 0.16
CA ILE A 312 4.93 -18.14 0.91
C ILE A 312 4.77 -19.53 0.28
N ASP A 313 4.82 -20.56 1.12
CA ASP A 313 4.44 -21.92 0.77
C ASP A 313 2.92 -22.07 0.89
N GLU A 314 2.20 -21.87 -0.22
CA GLU A 314 0.73 -21.97 -0.25
C GLU A 314 0.20 -23.34 0.18
N SER A 315 1.03 -24.40 0.12
CA SER A 315 0.64 -25.73 0.62
C SER A 315 0.62 -25.85 2.15
N LYS A 316 1.15 -24.83 2.86
CA LYS A 316 1.23 -24.78 4.33
C LYS A 316 0.34 -23.69 4.92
N LEU A 317 -0.83 -23.46 4.32
CA LEU A 317 -1.85 -22.59 4.88
C LEU A 317 -2.65 -23.33 5.96
N SER A 318 -2.86 -22.72 7.12
CA SER A 318 -3.66 -23.29 8.21
C SER A 318 -4.45 -22.22 8.96
N VAL A 319 -5.48 -22.63 9.71
CA VAL A 319 -6.37 -21.72 10.45
C VAL A 319 -6.53 -22.16 11.89
N SER A 320 -6.77 -21.23 12.81
CA SER A 320 -7.22 -21.56 14.17
C SER A 320 -8.08 -20.45 14.76
N GLY A 321 -8.83 -20.77 15.81
CA GLY A 321 -9.60 -19.76 16.53
C GLY A 321 -10.08 -20.23 17.89
N PHE A 322 -10.66 -19.29 18.65
CA PHE A 322 -11.19 -19.52 19.98
C PHE A 322 -12.70 -19.23 20.03
N SER A 323 -13.48 -20.04 20.77
CA SER A 323 -14.91 -19.78 20.99
C SER A 323 -15.72 -19.80 19.68
N ALA A 324 -16.56 -18.79 19.42
CA ALA A 324 -17.26 -18.59 18.15
C ALA A 324 -16.31 -18.65 16.93
N ASP A 325 -15.04 -18.35 17.13
CA ASP A 325 -14.09 -18.20 16.03
C ASP A 325 -13.30 -19.49 15.80
N ALA A 326 -13.28 -20.38 16.81
CA ALA A 326 -12.99 -21.79 16.56
C ALA A 326 -14.04 -22.42 15.63
N ALA A 327 -15.30 -21.96 15.72
CA ALA A 327 -16.33 -22.35 14.77
C ALA A 327 -16.04 -21.76 13.37
N MET A 328 -15.59 -20.51 13.27
CA MET A 328 -15.12 -19.94 12.00
C MET A 328 -13.95 -20.73 11.39
N ALA A 329 -12.95 -21.12 12.20
CA ALA A 329 -11.86 -21.98 11.75
C ALA A 329 -12.37 -23.32 11.19
N THR A 330 -13.39 -23.94 11.82
CA THR A 330 -14.03 -25.13 11.24
C THR A 330 -14.78 -24.83 9.95
N GLN A 331 -15.49 -23.70 9.85
CA GLN A 331 -16.19 -23.31 8.63
C GLN A 331 -15.23 -23.14 7.47
N LEU A 332 -14.13 -22.41 7.66
CA LEU A 332 -13.12 -22.23 6.62
C LEU A 332 -12.45 -23.54 6.23
N HIS A 333 -12.17 -24.41 7.20
CA HIS A 333 -11.57 -25.72 6.92
C HIS A 333 -12.46 -26.61 6.06
N PHE A 334 -13.78 -26.61 6.27
CA PHE A 334 -14.71 -27.35 5.41
C PHE A 334 -14.94 -26.65 4.06
N ALA A 335 -15.20 -25.34 4.08
CA ALA A 335 -15.49 -24.54 2.88
C ALA A 335 -14.33 -24.53 1.88
N TYR A 336 -13.10 -24.39 2.37
CA TYR A 336 -11.88 -24.20 1.58
C TYR A 336 -10.83 -25.30 1.85
N SER A 337 -11.31 -26.53 2.11
CA SER A 337 -10.48 -27.68 2.47
C SER A 337 -9.37 -28.02 1.46
N SER A 338 -9.52 -27.64 0.19
CA SER A 338 -8.49 -27.84 -0.84
C SER A 338 -7.25 -26.95 -0.65
N LYS A 339 -7.38 -25.86 0.11
CA LYS A 339 -6.32 -24.88 0.36
C LYS A 339 -5.68 -25.00 1.75
N LEU A 340 -6.33 -25.70 2.68
CA LEU A 340 -5.95 -25.72 4.08
C LEU A 340 -5.27 -27.04 4.46
N LEU A 341 -4.06 -26.95 5.00
CA LEU A 341 -3.32 -28.07 5.58
C LEU A 341 -4.01 -28.65 6.82
N GLY A 342 -4.74 -27.80 7.56
CA GLY A 342 -5.38 -28.18 8.81
C GLY A 342 -5.98 -27.02 9.59
N ALA A 343 -6.58 -27.36 10.73
CA ALA A 343 -7.28 -26.42 11.61
C ALA A 343 -7.04 -26.67 13.10
N GLY A 344 -7.04 -25.59 13.90
CA GLY A 344 -6.97 -25.63 15.36
C GLY A 344 -8.23 -25.03 16.01
N MET A 345 -8.85 -25.77 16.94
CA MET A 345 -10.08 -25.35 17.61
C MET A 345 -9.88 -25.28 19.11
N PHE A 346 -9.98 -24.07 19.67
CA PHE A 346 -9.96 -23.84 21.11
C PHE A 346 -11.37 -23.54 21.62
N SER A 347 -11.98 -24.48 22.35
CA SER A 347 -13.33 -24.34 22.93
C SER A 347 -14.39 -23.89 21.91
N GLY A 348 -14.50 -24.58 20.77
CA GLY A 348 -15.45 -24.26 19.68
C GLY A 348 -16.72 -25.14 19.65
N ILE A 349 -17.45 -25.07 18.53
CA ILE A 349 -18.58 -25.95 18.20
C ILE A 349 -18.35 -26.67 16.85
N PRO A 350 -19.05 -27.79 16.57
CA PRO A 350 -18.97 -28.49 15.28
C PRO A 350 -19.42 -27.63 14.09
N TYR A 351 -18.89 -27.93 12.89
CA TYR A 351 -19.32 -27.29 11.64
C TYR A 351 -20.83 -27.46 11.43
N MET A 352 -21.49 -26.42 10.91
CA MET A 352 -22.95 -26.31 10.72
C MET A 352 -23.82 -26.35 12.00
N CYS A 353 -23.24 -26.49 13.20
CA CYS A 353 -24.04 -26.60 14.42
C CYS A 353 -24.90 -25.34 14.66
N GLY A 354 -24.33 -24.15 14.45
CA GLY A 354 -25.04 -22.87 14.63
C GLY A 354 -26.17 -22.60 13.63
N ASN A 355 -26.17 -23.29 12.49
CA ASN A 355 -27.20 -23.14 11.45
C ASN A 355 -28.35 -24.15 11.65
N ASN A 356 -28.03 -25.37 12.08
CA ASN A 356 -28.99 -26.46 12.22
C ASN A 356 -29.64 -26.51 13.60
N TYR A 357 -29.03 -25.88 14.61
CA TYR A 357 -29.53 -25.82 15.96
C TYR A 357 -29.54 -24.39 16.50
N LEU A 358 -30.40 -24.14 17.48
CA LEU A 358 -30.23 -22.98 18.35
C LEU A 358 -28.83 -23.05 18.98
N THR A 359 -28.06 -21.96 18.91
CA THR A 359 -26.67 -21.90 19.38
C THR A 359 -26.50 -22.43 20.81
N GLY A 360 -27.49 -22.21 21.68
CA GLY A 360 -27.51 -22.72 23.05
C GLY A 360 -27.50 -24.26 23.16
N LEU A 361 -28.00 -24.99 22.16
CA LEU A 361 -27.87 -26.45 22.10
C LEU A 361 -26.41 -26.86 21.83
N CYS A 362 -25.74 -26.17 20.91
CA CYS A 362 -24.33 -26.43 20.57
C CYS A 362 -23.35 -26.12 21.70
N THR A 363 -23.68 -25.13 22.53
CA THR A 363 -22.80 -24.66 23.62
C THR A 363 -23.15 -25.24 24.99
N ALA A 364 -24.44 -25.30 25.35
CA ALA A 364 -24.88 -25.66 26.70
C ALA A 364 -25.49 -27.07 26.81
N LEU A 365 -25.90 -27.69 25.71
CA LEU A 365 -26.47 -29.05 25.70
C LEU A 365 -25.83 -29.95 24.62
N PRO A 366 -24.48 -30.08 24.59
CA PRO A 366 -23.79 -30.78 23.50
C PRO A 366 -24.17 -32.26 23.38
N ALA A 367 -24.68 -32.89 24.43
CA ALA A 367 -25.16 -34.26 24.40
C ALA A 367 -26.41 -34.47 23.49
N LEU A 368 -27.11 -33.39 23.13
CA LEU A 368 -28.30 -33.43 22.26
C LEU A 368 -27.97 -33.15 20.78
N VAL A 369 -26.72 -32.83 20.45
CA VAL A 369 -26.30 -32.52 19.09
C VAL A 369 -26.13 -33.81 18.30
N ASP A 370 -26.86 -33.95 17.20
CA ASP A 370 -26.71 -35.06 16.26
C ASP A 370 -25.57 -34.79 15.29
N VAL A 371 -24.39 -35.33 15.61
CA VAL A 371 -23.19 -35.17 14.78
C VAL A 371 -23.34 -35.85 13.42
N ASP A 372 -24.04 -36.99 13.35
CA ASP A 372 -24.23 -37.70 12.08
C ASP A 372 -25.12 -36.88 11.13
N GLY A 373 -26.12 -36.18 11.66
CA GLY A 373 -26.90 -35.19 10.91
C GLY A 373 -26.07 -34.01 10.40
N LEU A 374 -25.14 -33.50 11.21
CA LEU A 374 -24.22 -32.41 10.77
C LEU A 374 -23.25 -32.88 9.66
N VAL A 375 -22.78 -34.12 9.74
CA VAL A 375 -21.97 -34.76 8.68
C VAL A 375 -22.77 -34.86 7.38
N ALA A 376 -24.01 -35.36 7.44
CA ALA A 376 -24.86 -35.48 6.26
C ALA A 376 -25.11 -34.12 5.58
N GLU A 377 -25.28 -33.05 6.36
CA GLU A 377 -25.42 -31.70 5.84
C GLU A 377 -24.14 -31.20 5.16
N ALA A 378 -22.97 -31.41 5.78
CA ALA A 378 -21.69 -31.04 5.17
C ALA A 378 -21.46 -31.77 3.83
N ASP A 379 -21.78 -33.07 3.76
CA ASP A 379 -21.69 -33.83 2.51
C ASP A 379 -22.68 -33.34 1.45
N SER A 380 -23.88 -32.93 1.87
CA SER A 380 -24.89 -32.32 0.99
C SER A 380 -24.39 -30.99 0.39
N LEU A 381 -23.79 -30.12 1.22
CA LEU A 381 -23.20 -28.86 0.77
C LEU A 381 -22.03 -29.09 -0.21
N ALA A 382 -21.18 -30.08 0.05
CA ALA A 382 -20.09 -30.45 -0.85
C ALA A 382 -20.61 -31.01 -2.19
N ALA A 383 -21.64 -31.88 -2.14
CA ALA A 383 -22.28 -32.40 -3.35
C ALA A 383 -22.97 -31.31 -4.17
N ALA A 384 -23.47 -30.26 -3.51
CA ALA A 384 -24.05 -29.07 -4.14
C ALA A 384 -23.01 -28.06 -4.65
N GLY A 385 -21.70 -28.30 -4.43
CA GLY A 385 -20.62 -27.40 -4.82
C GLY A 385 -20.62 -26.08 -4.04
N LYS A 386 -21.20 -26.07 -2.83
CA LYS A 386 -21.21 -24.91 -1.93
C LYS A 386 -19.97 -24.83 -1.05
N ILE A 387 -19.33 -25.97 -0.81
CA ILE A 387 -18.03 -26.09 -0.16
C ILE A 387 -17.13 -27.03 -0.98
N ASP A 388 -15.84 -27.01 -0.70
CA ASP A 388 -14.91 -28.02 -1.22
C ASP A 388 -15.31 -29.44 -0.81
N SER A 389 -14.81 -30.43 -1.55
CA SER A 389 -15.11 -31.83 -1.29
C SER A 389 -14.73 -32.24 0.15
N THR A 390 -15.66 -32.82 0.90
CA THR A 390 -15.39 -33.36 2.24
C THR A 390 -14.34 -34.48 2.24
N ALA A 391 -14.03 -35.07 1.09
CA ALA A 391 -12.90 -35.99 0.92
C ALA A 391 -11.54 -35.35 1.23
N ASN A 392 -11.39 -34.03 1.06
CA ASN A 392 -10.16 -33.30 1.36
C ASN A 392 -9.86 -33.24 2.86
N ILE A 393 -10.87 -33.43 3.72
CA ILE A 393 -10.69 -33.46 5.18
C ILE A 393 -9.89 -34.70 5.60
N ARG A 394 -9.91 -35.77 4.80
CA ARG A 394 -9.15 -36.99 5.08
C ARG A 394 -7.65 -36.69 5.13
N GLY A 395 -7.02 -37.02 6.26
CA GLY A 395 -5.59 -36.78 6.46
C GLY A 395 -5.21 -35.34 6.82
N SER A 396 -6.16 -34.40 6.86
CA SER A 396 -5.93 -33.04 7.38
C SER A 396 -5.49 -33.07 8.84
N LYS A 397 -4.68 -32.10 9.26
CA LYS A 397 -4.18 -32.01 10.64
C LYS A 397 -5.14 -31.18 11.49
N VAL A 398 -5.69 -31.78 12.54
CA VAL A 398 -6.71 -31.15 13.38
C VAL A 398 -6.28 -31.14 14.83
N PHE A 399 -6.19 -29.95 15.42
CA PHE A 399 -5.93 -29.76 16.84
C PHE A 399 -7.19 -29.32 17.56
N ILE A 400 -7.53 -29.96 18.68
CA ILE A 400 -8.74 -29.65 19.46
C ILE A 400 -8.37 -29.50 20.92
N TYR A 401 -8.55 -28.30 21.46
CA TYR A 401 -8.44 -28.02 22.89
C TYR A 401 -9.81 -27.72 23.49
N HIS A 402 -10.10 -28.28 24.66
CA HIS A 402 -11.29 -27.92 25.43
C HIS A 402 -11.03 -27.98 26.93
N GLY A 403 -11.17 -26.84 27.61
CA GLY A 403 -10.98 -26.74 29.06
C GLY A 403 -12.03 -27.52 29.84
N SER A 404 -11.63 -28.34 30.82
CA SER A 404 -12.56 -29.19 31.58
C SER A 404 -13.49 -28.42 32.53
N LYS A 405 -13.23 -27.13 32.76
CA LYS A 405 -14.08 -26.22 33.54
C LYS A 405 -14.70 -25.12 32.68
N ASP A 406 -14.70 -25.29 31.36
CA ASP A 406 -15.33 -24.35 30.44
C ASP A 406 -16.86 -24.36 30.66
N ALA A 407 -17.37 -23.24 31.15
CA ALA A 407 -18.80 -23.00 31.38
C ALA A 407 -19.43 -22.11 30.30
N GLY A 408 -18.64 -21.58 29.36
CA GLY A 408 -19.12 -20.80 28.23
C GLY A 408 -19.54 -21.70 27.07
N ILE A 409 -18.69 -22.68 26.74
CA ILE A 409 -19.00 -23.78 25.83
C ILE A 409 -18.63 -25.07 26.54
N LEU A 410 -19.62 -25.93 26.80
CA LEU A 410 -19.38 -27.13 27.61
C LEU A 410 -18.45 -28.13 26.89
N PRO A 411 -17.60 -28.87 27.63
CA PRO A 411 -16.59 -29.78 27.06
C PRO A 411 -17.11 -30.86 26.10
N GLY A 412 -18.40 -31.21 26.20
CA GLY A 412 -19.04 -32.13 25.25
C GLY A 412 -18.97 -31.63 23.80
N SER A 413 -18.88 -30.31 23.58
CA SER A 413 -18.78 -29.74 22.23
C SER A 413 -17.45 -30.10 21.55
N GLY A 414 -16.33 -30.06 22.28
CA GLY A 414 -15.03 -30.54 21.79
C GLY A 414 -15.06 -32.03 21.42
N THR A 415 -15.82 -32.84 22.17
CA THR A 415 -16.04 -34.26 21.84
C THR A 415 -16.82 -34.41 20.54
N ASN A 416 -17.84 -33.57 20.30
CA ASN A 416 -18.60 -33.60 19.05
C ASN A 416 -17.77 -33.15 17.85
N ILE A 417 -16.92 -32.13 18.00
CA ILE A 417 -15.97 -31.72 16.96
C ILE A 417 -15.05 -32.89 16.59
N LYS A 418 -14.45 -33.54 17.60
CA LYS A 418 -13.60 -34.74 17.40
C LYS A 418 -14.35 -35.80 16.60
N LYS A 419 -15.58 -36.13 17.01
CA LYS A 419 -16.41 -37.15 16.37
C LYS A 419 -16.70 -36.84 14.90
N MET A 420 -16.96 -35.58 14.58
CA MET A 420 -17.17 -35.12 13.20
C MET A 420 -15.91 -35.29 12.34
N TYR A 421 -14.74 -34.89 12.84
CA TYR A 421 -13.49 -35.05 12.10
C TYR A 421 -13.02 -36.51 12.00
N GLU A 422 -13.34 -37.34 12.99
CA GLU A 422 -13.09 -38.79 12.94
C GLU A 422 -13.86 -39.45 11.81
N HIS A 423 -15.11 -39.02 11.56
CA HIS A 423 -15.92 -39.51 10.44
C HIS A 423 -15.19 -39.37 9.09
N TYR A 424 -14.54 -38.22 8.87
CA TYR A 424 -13.83 -37.93 7.61
C TYR A 424 -12.40 -38.48 7.56
N GLY A 425 -11.88 -39.05 8.66
CA GLY A 425 -10.53 -39.62 8.72
C GLY A 425 -9.42 -38.57 8.79
N ALA A 426 -9.65 -37.46 9.48
CA ALA A 426 -8.62 -36.48 9.79
C ALA A 426 -7.58 -37.02 10.80
N GLN A 427 -6.38 -36.44 10.82
CA GLN A 427 -5.36 -36.69 11.85
C GLN A 427 -5.59 -35.76 13.04
N ILE A 428 -6.14 -36.30 14.13
CA ILE A 428 -6.64 -35.48 15.24
C ILE A 428 -5.70 -35.58 16.45
N HIS A 429 -5.31 -34.42 16.98
CA HIS A 429 -4.71 -34.28 18.29
C HIS A 429 -5.70 -33.57 19.23
N THR A 430 -5.91 -34.11 20.43
CA THR A 430 -6.85 -33.53 21.40
C THR A 430 -6.21 -33.28 22.75
N GLU A 431 -6.43 -32.10 23.29
CA GLU A 431 -6.09 -31.71 24.65
C GLU A 431 -7.37 -31.47 25.45
N PHE A 432 -7.90 -32.56 26.00
CA PHE A 432 -9.05 -32.54 26.90
C PHE A 432 -8.60 -32.79 28.33
N GLY A 433 -9.21 -32.10 29.29
CA GLY A 433 -8.99 -32.36 30.72
C GLY A 433 -8.23 -31.27 31.48
N ILE A 434 -7.57 -30.34 30.79
CA ILE A 434 -6.89 -29.20 31.41
C ILE A 434 -7.93 -28.35 32.18
N PRO A 435 -7.73 -28.05 33.48
CA PRO A 435 -8.73 -27.42 34.33
C PRO A 435 -8.83 -25.89 34.10
N SER A 436 -9.09 -25.47 32.86
CA SER A 436 -9.31 -24.08 32.47
C SER A 436 -10.80 -23.77 32.26
N GLY A 437 -11.17 -22.51 32.47
CA GLY A 437 -12.47 -21.97 32.05
C GLY A 437 -12.50 -21.62 30.56
N HIS A 438 -13.49 -20.81 30.16
CA HIS A 438 -13.64 -20.33 28.77
C HIS A 438 -12.64 -19.21 28.44
N TRP A 439 -11.37 -19.57 28.29
CA TRP A 439 -10.29 -18.64 27.98
C TRP A 439 -9.28 -19.29 27.02
N GLN A 440 -8.63 -18.48 26.18
CA GLN A 440 -7.50 -18.93 25.39
C GLN A 440 -6.37 -19.38 26.33
N PRO A 441 -5.91 -20.63 26.28
CA PRO A 441 -4.80 -21.08 27.09
C PRO A 441 -3.50 -20.45 26.59
N THR A 442 -2.71 -19.87 27.50
CA THR A 442 -1.38 -19.34 27.20
C THR A 442 -0.40 -19.71 28.30
N GLU A 443 0.86 -19.90 27.92
CA GLU A 443 1.99 -19.88 28.84
C GLU A 443 2.86 -18.69 28.44
N LYS A 444 3.30 -17.87 29.40
CA LYS A 444 4.05 -16.65 29.10
C LYS A 444 5.49 -17.01 28.75
N TYR A 445 5.77 -17.17 27.47
CA TYR A 445 7.12 -17.37 26.96
C TYR A 445 7.84 -16.03 26.78
N PHE A 446 9.08 -15.94 27.25
CA PHE A 446 9.96 -14.81 26.96
C PHE A 446 10.78 -15.11 25.70
N VAL A 447 10.11 -15.17 24.55
CA VAL A 447 10.81 -15.18 23.25
C VAL A 447 10.96 -13.74 22.80
N ASN A 448 12.17 -13.35 22.39
CA ASN A 448 12.41 -12.02 21.85
C ASN A 448 11.91 -11.98 20.41
N SER A 449 10.64 -11.65 20.23
CA SER A 449 9.99 -11.53 18.92
C SER A 449 10.55 -10.30 18.18
N THR A 450 11.50 -10.49 17.26
CA THR A 450 12.16 -9.44 16.48
C THR A 450 11.52 -9.18 15.11
N GLY A 451 10.62 -10.07 14.68
CA GLY A 451 9.77 -9.89 13.52
C GLY A 451 8.87 -8.67 13.60
N GLU A 452 8.28 -8.30 12.46
CA GLU A 452 7.46 -7.10 12.33
C GLU A 452 5.99 -7.38 12.64
N PHE A 453 5.35 -6.44 13.34
CA PHE A 453 3.93 -6.49 13.64
C PHE A 453 3.24 -5.27 13.02
N HIS A 454 2.39 -5.53 12.02
CA HIS A 454 1.78 -4.48 11.20
C HIS A 454 0.25 -4.49 11.31
N LEU A 455 -0.33 -3.30 11.13
CA LEU A 455 -1.74 -3.14 10.79
C LEU A 455 -1.87 -3.20 9.26
N PHE A 456 -2.89 -3.88 8.77
CA PHE A 456 -3.24 -3.87 7.34
C PHE A 456 -4.71 -3.49 7.13
N ASP A 457 -5.01 -2.90 5.99
CA ASP A 457 -6.37 -2.53 5.60
C ASP A 457 -7.13 -3.78 5.14
N GLN A 458 -8.08 -4.24 5.94
CA GLN A 458 -8.92 -5.39 5.61
C GLN A 458 -9.98 -5.06 4.57
N SER A 459 -10.32 -3.78 4.37
CA SER A 459 -11.34 -3.37 3.41
C SER A 459 -10.94 -3.65 1.96
N GLU A 460 -9.64 -3.89 1.69
CA GLU A 460 -9.18 -4.36 0.39
C GLU A 460 -9.71 -5.77 0.05
N PHE A 461 -10.12 -6.55 1.05
CA PHE A 461 -10.58 -7.93 0.89
C PHE A 461 -12.10 -8.09 0.97
N PHE A 462 -12.86 -6.99 1.12
CA PHE A 462 -14.33 -7.02 1.13
C PHE A 462 -14.94 -5.75 0.51
N SER A 463 -16.02 -5.90 -0.27
CA SER A 463 -16.66 -4.76 -0.97
C SER A 463 -17.46 -3.84 -0.02
N ASN A 464 -17.69 -2.58 -0.39
CA ASN A 464 -18.40 -1.55 0.41
C ASN A 464 -19.82 -1.92 0.91
N ASN A 465 -20.39 -3.06 0.52
CA ASN A 465 -21.58 -3.64 1.16
C ASN A 465 -21.28 -4.25 2.54
N ALA A 466 -20.00 -4.33 2.93
CA ALA A 466 -19.48 -4.88 4.17
C ALA A 466 -19.90 -4.14 5.45
N ILE A 467 -20.72 -3.08 5.39
CA ILE A 467 -21.41 -2.58 6.58
C ILE A 467 -22.36 -3.66 7.16
N GLN A 468 -22.73 -4.69 6.37
CA GLN A 468 -23.41 -5.91 6.87
C GLN A 468 -22.46 -7.01 7.39
N SER A 469 -21.20 -7.07 6.94
CA SER A 469 -20.23 -8.02 7.49
C SER A 469 -19.60 -7.39 8.74
N SER A 470 -19.66 -8.05 9.88
CA SER A 470 -19.11 -7.52 11.14
C SER A 470 -17.58 -7.49 11.19
N LEU A 471 -16.91 -7.19 10.07
CA LEU A 471 -15.45 -7.11 9.92
C LEU A 471 -14.96 -5.68 10.20
N ASP A 472 -13.86 -5.54 10.92
CA ASP A 472 -13.17 -4.26 11.09
C ASP A 472 -12.49 -3.87 9.77
N THR A 473 -12.25 -2.57 9.54
CA THR A 473 -11.46 -2.12 8.40
C THR A 473 -9.97 -2.38 8.59
N ALA A 474 -9.52 -2.70 9.80
CA ALA A 474 -8.11 -2.96 10.10
C ALA A 474 -7.90 -4.36 10.67
N GLY A 475 -6.86 -5.05 10.18
CA GLY A 475 -6.38 -6.35 10.66
C GLY A 475 -4.94 -6.26 11.13
N PHE A 476 -4.45 -7.32 11.77
CA PHE A 476 -3.02 -7.40 12.12
C PHE A 476 -2.32 -8.53 11.39
N VAL A 477 -1.02 -8.34 11.14
CA VAL A 477 -0.15 -9.39 10.63
C VAL A 477 1.16 -9.37 11.41
N TYR A 478 1.68 -10.56 11.71
CA TYR A 478 3.01 -10.75 12.24
C TYR A 478 3.88 -11.46 11.19
N ILE A 479 4.99 -10.83 10.81
CA ILE A 479 5.94 -11.34 9.82
C ILE A 479 7.25 -11.64 10.55
N PRO A 480 7.65 -12.91 10.68
CA PRO A 480 8.94 -13.26 11.25
C PRO A 480 10.11 -12.62 10.52
N THR A 481 11.21 -12.34 11.23
CA THR A 481 12.40 -11.73 10.62
C THR A 481 12.93 -12.53 9.43
N ALA A 482 12.91 -13.86 9.52
CA ALA A 482 13.31 -14.75 8.43
C ALA A 482 12.44 -14.58 7.17
N CYS A 483 11.12 -14.47 7.34
CA CYS A 483 10.18 -14.30 6.23
C CYS A 483 10.37 -12.97 5.51
N LYS A 484 10.62 -11.90 6.29
CA LYS A 484 10.97 -10.59 5.74
C LYS A 484 12.25 -10.64 4.90
N ASN A 485 13.21 -11.47 5.30
CA ASN A 485 14.49 -11.63 4.60
C ASN A 485 14.41 -12.58 3.39
N GLY A 486 13.21 -13.03 3.01
CA GLY A 486 12.97 -13.82 1.79
C GLY A 486 12.99 -15.34 1.98
N GLU A 487 13.06 -15.84 3.21
CA GLU A 487 12.91 -17.27 3.47
C GLU A 487 11.51 -17.77 3.12
N LEU A 488 11.42 -19.05 2.74
CA LEU A 488 10.13 -19.70 2.47
C LEU A 488 9.35 -19.87 3.77
N CYS A 489 8.16 -19.29 3.83
CA CYS A 489 7.35 -19.25 5.04
C CYS A 489 5.97 -19.90 4.88
N ALA A 490 5.50 -20.51 5.96
CA ALA A 490 4.12 -20.96 6.07
C ALA A 490 3.19 -19.79 6.41
N LEU A 491 1.87 -19.99 6.25
CA LEU A 491 0.87 -19.00 6.58
C LEU A 491 -0.16 -19.59 7.56
N HIS A 492 -0.44 -18.85 8.62
CA HIS A 492 -1.47 -19.21 9.59
C HIS A 492 -2.42 -18.04 9.81
N VAL A 493 -3.73 -18.32 9.86
CA VAL A 493 -4.74 -17.32 10.19
C VAL A 493 -5.30 -17.64 11.57
N ALA A 494 -5.08 -16.73 12.52
CA ALA A 494 -5.52 -16.86 13.90
C ALA A 494 -6.70 -15.93 14.17
N PHE A 495 -7.87 -16.52 14.37
CA PHE A 495 -9.09 -15.78 14.67
C PHE A 495 -9.25 -15.53 16.17
N HIS A 496 -9.89 -14.39 16.43
CA HIS A 496 -10.46 -13.89 17.67
C HIS A 496 -11.08 -14.82 18.72
N GLY A 497 -11.72 -14.25 19.72
CA GLY A 497 -13.01 -14.73 20.21
C GLY A 497 -14.06 -13.62 20.14
N CYS A 498 -15.26 -13.85 20.68
CA CYS A 498 -16.24 -12.78 20.94
C CYS A 498 -15.75 -11.82 22.03
N LYS A 499 -15.79 -10.51 21.78
CA LYS A 499 -15.30 -9.38 22.60
C LYS A 499 -13.84 -8.92 22.40
N PRO A 500 -12.78 -9.75 22.32
CA PRO A 500 -11.38 -9.30 22.20
C PRO A 500 -11.01 -8.75 20.81
N HIS A 501 -11.96 -8.16 20.09
CA HIS A 501 -11.70 -7.48 18.82
C HIS A 501 -11.04 -6.11 19.04
N ARG A 502 -10.34 -5.62 18.01
CA ARG A 502 -9.50 -4.41 18.06
C ARG A 502 -10.17 -3.20 18.71
N ALA A 503 -11.42 -2.91 18.39
CA ALA A 503 -12.11 -1.73 18.90
C ALA A 503 -12.39 -1.76 20.42
N VAL A 504 -12.27 -2.93 21.08
CA VAL A 504 -12.49 -3.07 22.53
C VAL A 504 -11.19 -3.43 23.28
N PHE A 505 -10.32 -4.26 22.70
CA PHE A 505 -9.11 -4.75 23.37
C PHE A 505 -7.80 -4.47 22.61
N GLY A 506 -7.83 -3.65 21.56
CA GLY A 506 -6.64 -3.31 20.79
C GLY A 506 -5.98 -4.54 20.17
N SER A 507 -4.66 -4.65 20.27
CA SER A 507 -3.89 -5.77 19.71
C SER A 507 -3.76 -6.96 20.67
N ASN A 508 -4.42 -6.97 21.84
CA ASN A 508 -4.11 -7.91 22.93
C ASN A 508 -4.13 -9.38 22.52
N PHE A 509 -5.10 -9.82 21.71
CA PHE A 509 -5.11 -11.20 21.22
C PHE A 509 -3.88 -11.50 20.34
N ALA A 510 -3.61 -10.62 19.38
CA ALA A 510 -2.47 -10.76 18.48
C ALA A 510 -1.11 -10.67 19.21
N THR A 511 -1.06 -10.01 20.37
CA THR A 511 0.19 -9.83 21.13
C THR A 511 0.41 -10.82 22.26
N GLU A 512 -0.66 -11.30 22.91
CA GLU A 512 -0.55 -12.08 24.15
C GLU A 512 -0.96 -13.56 23.99
N ALA A 513 -1.53 -13.96 22.86
CA ALA A 513 -2.00 -15.33 22.66
C ALA A 513 -0.89 -16.35 22.31
N GLY A 514 0.37 -15.93 22.25
CA GLY A 514 1.53 -16.82 22.04
C GLY A 514 1.86 -17.13 20.58
N TYR A 515 1.06 -16.65 19.62
CA TYR A 515 1.26 -16.96 18.19
C TYR A 515 2.54 -16.34 17.62
N ARG A 516 2.96 -15.15 18.09
CA ARG A 516 4.13 -14.45 17.56
C ARG A 516 5.43 -15.15 17.92
N GLU A 517 5.50 -15.65 19.14
CA GLU A 517 6.63 -16.39 19.68
C GLU A 517 6.84 -17.70 18.90
N VAL A 518 5.74 -18.41 18.60
CA VAL A 518 5.78 -19.61 17.76
C VAL A 518 6.15 -19.26 16.32
N ALA A 519 5.57 -18.19 15.77
CA ALA A 519 5.81 -17.71 14.41
C ALA A 519 7.28 -17.38 14.15
N GLU A 520 7.90 -16.63 15.07
CA GLU A 520 9.29 -16.19 14.97
C GLU A 520 10.25 -17.38 14.91
N LEU A 521 9.96 -18.44 15.67
CA LEU A 521 10.81 -19.63 15.76
C LEU A 521 10.63 -20.60 14.58
N ASN A 522 9.56 -20.46 13.79
CA ASN A 522 9.14 -21.49 12.84
C ASN A 522 8.85 -20.96 11.43
N ASN A 523 9.21 -19.71 11.12
CA ASN A 523 8.99 -19.09 9.81
C ASN A 523 7.51 -19.17 9.38
N ILE A 524 6.61 -18.81 10.29
CA ILE A 524 5.17 -18.80 10.04
C ILE A 524 4.67 -17.38 10.10
N ILE A 525 4.09 -16.89 9.02
CA ILE A 525 3.41 -15.59 9.01
C ILE A 525 2.04 -15.78 9.65
N ILE A 526 1.68 -14.90 10.58
CA ILE A 526 0.38 -14.98 11.26
C ILE A 526 -0.47 -13.79 10.86
N ILE A 527 -1.63 -14.06 10.26
CA ILE A 527 -2.67 -13.05 10.02
C ILE A 527 -3.69 -13.14 11.16
N PHE A 528 -4.06 -12.00 11.71
CA PHE A 528 -5.09 -11.86 12.74
C PHE A 528 -6.23 -10.99 12.22
N PRO A 529 -7.18 -11.58 11.46
CA PRO A 529 -8.34 -10.85 11.01
C PRO A 529 -9.15 -10.32 12.19
N GLN A 530 -9.80 -9.16 12.03
CA GLN A 530 -10.55 -8.48 13.07
C GLN A 530 -12.00 -8.26 12.69
N THR A 531 -12.87 -8.33 13.69
CA THR A 531 -14.29 -7.95 13.62
C THR A 531 -14.56 -6.63 14.34
N VAL A 532 -15.77 -6.11 14.17
CA VAL A 532 -16.27 -4.93 14.86
C VAL A 532 -17.69 -5.16 15.37
N ASN A 533 -18.06 -4.45 16.43
CA ASN A 533 -19.45 -4.46 16.92
C ASN A 533 -20.36 -3.79 15.89
N THR A 534 -21.43 -4.48 15.51
CA THR A 534 -22.54 -3.91 14.72
C THR A 534 -23.83 -3.99 15.54
N GLY A 535 -24.85 -3.20 15.19
CA GLY A 535 -26.09 -3.10 15.97
C GLY A 535 -26.79 -4.45 16.26
N GLU A 536 -26.59 -5.46 15.41
CA GLU A 536 -27.11 -6.83 15.56
C GLU A 536 -26.12 -7.79 16.23
N LYS A 537 -24.83 -7.45 16.33
CA LYS A 537 -23.76 -8.23 16.99
C LYS A 537 -23.06 -7.42 18.09
N SER A 538 -23.67 -7.37 19.27
CA SER A 538 -23.21 -6.59 20.42
C SER A 538 -21.85 -7.04 21.01
N PHE A 539 -21.31 -8.18 20.58
CA PHE A 539 -20.04 -8.73 21.06
C PHE A 539 -18.98 -8.91 19.96
N GLY A 540 -19.26 -8.47 18.72
CA GLY A 540 -18.29 -8.51 17.63
C GLY A 540 -17.80 -9.93 17.31
N CYS A 541 -18.65 -10.94 17.41
CA CYS A 541 -18.29 -12.32 17.09
C CYS A 541 -18.19 -12.54 15.57
N TRP A 542 -17.38 -13.51 15.15
CA TRP A 542 -17.43 -14.01 13.78
C TRP A 542 -18.78 -14.68 13.49
N ASP A 543 -19.20 -14.68 12.23
CA ASP A 543 -20.50 -15.25 11.85
C ASP A 543 -20.42 -16.78 11.78
N CYS A 544 -20.88 -17.44 12.84
CA CYS A 544 -20.96 -18.90 12.92
C CYS A 544 -22.39 -19.42 13.08
N VAL A 545 -23.40 -18.55 12.89
CA VAL A 545 -24.83 -18.85 13.07
C VAL A 545 -25.72 -18.25 11.97
N GLY A 546 -25.13 -17.67 10.92
CA GLY A 546 -25.84 -17.20 9.73
C GLY A 546 -26.46 -15.81 9.84
N TYR A 547 -25.88 -14.90 10.62
CA TYR A 547 -26.40 -13.53 10.78
C TYR A 547 -26.47 -12.74 9.47
N THR A 548 -25.55 -13.00 8.55
CA THR A 548 -25.42 -12.28 7.29
C THR A 548 -26.29 -12.84 6.15
N ASN A 549 -26.96 -13.99 6.34
CA ASN A 549 -27.65 -14.76 5.28
C ASN A 549 -26.81 -15.07 4.03
N GLU A 550 -25.52 -14.73 4.04
CA GLU A 550 -24.54 -15.09 3.02
C GLU A 550 -23.76 -16.29 3.57
N MET A 551 -23.87 -17.43 2.89
CA MET A 551 -22.94 -18.54 3.14
C MET A 551 -21.57 -18.12 2.58
N PHE A 552 -20.56 -18.05 3.45
CA PHE A 552 -19.17 -17.73 3.11
C PHE A 552 -18.49 -18.83 2.29
#